data_AF-A0A251RY86-F1
#
_entry.id   AF-A0A251RY86-F1
#
_cell.length_a   1.000
_cell.length_b   1.000
_cell.length_c   1.000
_cell.angle_alpha   90.00
_cell.angle_beta   90.00
_cell.angle_gamma   90.00
#
_symmetry.space_group_name_H-M   'P 1'
#
loop_
_entity.id
_entity.type
_entity.pdbx_description
1 polymer ?
#
loop_
_entity_poly.entity_id
_entity_poly.type
_entity_poly.pdbx_seq_one_letter_code
_entity_poly.pdbx_strand_id
1 'polypeptide(L)'
;MRRGRCYLDISIGGELEGRIVVELFTEIVPKTAENFRALCTGEKGVSPITGVPLHYKGVRFHRMIKSSKIEGGDISGGDGTGGESIYGPTFEDENFELKHERKGMLSMVNSGPDTNGSQFLITTTRTPNLDGKYVVFGKVVKGMGTVKSIEHVATDDDDRPVLDVVIENCGEIKDGEDDGMGNFFKDGDEYPDWPADLDNGPSQLSWWLDAVDSIRTSGNEAFKKQDYKMALRKYKKAVRYLDVCWDKEGIDEDGTISIGKKKAQIFTNSAACKLKLGDPKGALIDIEFALRDGENNVKAWFRQGQAYMALNEVDNAVDSFKKAKELEPKDAGITRELQAAQRVVTERLEKLKAAYSKCFP
;
A
#
# COMPACT_ATOMS: atom_id res chain seq x y z
N MET A 1 27.56 19.14 -1.22
CA MET A 1 27.08 18.04 -2.09
C MET A 1 25.80 17.49 -1.48
N ARG A 2 24.82 17.11 -2.29
CA ARG A 2 23.68 16.35 -1.76
C ARG A 2 24.20 14.99 -1.28
N ARG A 3 23.64 14.47 -0.20
CA ARG A 3 23.93 13.12 0.30
C ARG A 3 23.51 12.09 -0.74
N GLY A 4 24.27 11.00 -0.86
CA GLY A 4 23.96 9.92 -1.80
C GLY A 4 22.58 9.33 -1.52
N ARG A 5 21.82 9.04 -2.58
CA ARG A 5 20.49 8.44 -2.48
C ARG A 5 20.45 7.09 -3.18
N CYS A 6 19.71 6.16 -2.60
CA CYS A 6 19.45 4.86 -3.19
C CYS A 6 17.95 4.57 -3.18
N TYR A 7 17.50 3.69 -4.06
CA TYR A 7 16.12 3.23 -4.09
C TYR A 7 16.01 1.71 -3.96
N LEU A 8 14.88 1.26 -3.42
CA LEU A 8 14.43 -0.12 -3.36
C LEU A 8 13.00 -0.19 -3.92
N ASP A 9 12.80 -0.91 -5.01
CA ASP A 9 11.49 -1.22 -5.58
C ASP A 9 10.99 -2.51 -4.96
N ILE A 10 9.83 -2.46 -4.32
CA ILE A 10 9.34 -3.55 -3.46
C ILE A 10 8.17 -4.24 -4.13
N SER A 11 8.14 -5.57 -4.07
CA SER A 11 6.93 -6.37 -4.27
C SER A 11 6.48 -7.05 -2.98
N ILE A 12 5.18 -7.33 -2.88
CA ILE A 12 4.57 -8.12 -1.80
C ILE A 12 3.71 -9.20 -2.45
N GLY A 13 3.98 -10.47 -2.15
CA GLY A 13 3.26 -11.60 -2.74
C GLY A 13 3.38 -11.66 -4.27
N GLY A 14 4.49 -11.17 -4.83
CA GLY A 14 4.72 -11.09 -6.28
C GLY A 14 4.06 -9.91 -6.99
N GLU A 15 3.37 -9.03 -6.26
CA GLU A 15 2.79 -7.80 -6.82
C GLU A 15 3.64 -6.59 -6.44
N LEU A 16 4.00 -5.78 -7.44
CA LEU A 16 4.78 -4.56 -7.22
C LEU A 16 3.99 -3.59 -6.31
N GLU A 17 4.59 -3.18 -5.20
CA GLU A 17 3.96 -2.36 -4.16
C GLU A 17 4.39 -0.90 -4.22
N GLY A 18 5.68 -0.62 -4.41
CA GLY A 18 6.13 0.76 -4.42
C GLY A 18 7.64 0.88 -4.30
N ARG A 19 8.11 2.11 -4.43
CA ARG A 19 9.50 2.49 -4.25
C ARG A 19 9.73 3.04 -2.85
N ILE A 20 10.88 2.70 -2.27
CA ILE A 20 11.47 3.34 -1.09
C ILE A 20 12.70 4.08 -1.56
N VAL A 21 12.85 5.36 -1.21
CA VAL A 21 14.07 6.13 -1.46
C VAL A 21 14.72 6.46 -0.12
N VAL A 22 16.00 6.17 0.00
CA VAL A 22 16.81 6.43 1.20
C VAL A 22 17.92 7.42 0.89
N GLU A 23 18.19 8.29 1.87
CA GLU A 23 19.36 9.17 1.92
C GLU A 23 20.40 8.53 2.85
N LEU A 24 21.65 8.46 2.41
CA LEU A 24 22.77 7.86 3.15
C LEU A 24 23.63 8.95 3.80
N PHE A 25 24.04 8.74 5.04
CA PHE A 25 24.83 9.69 5.84
C PHE A 25 26.34 9.51 5.59
N THR A 26 26.77 9.71 4.35
CA THR A 26 28.16 9.46 3.90
C THR A 26 29.20 10.32 4.61
N GLU A 27 28.81 11.45 5.19
CA GLU A 27 29.70 12.31 5.96
C GLU A 27 29.88 11.89 7.43
N ILE A 28 29.02 11.01 7.96
CA ILE A 28 29.07 10.53 9.35
C ILE A 28 29.57 9.08 9.39
N VAL A 29 29.10 8.24 8.47
CA VAL A 29 29.44 6.81 8.37
C VAL A 29 29.76 6.41 6.93
N PRO A 30 30.82 6.97 6.31
CA PRO A 30 31.18 6.71 4.90
C PRO A 30 31.33 5.24 4.56
N LYS A 31 31.93 4.43 5.43
CA LYS A 31 32.18 3.00 5.15
C LYS A 31 30.87 2.20 5.13
N THR A 32 29.99 2.48 6.09
CA THR A 32 28.67 1.85 6.20
C THR A 32 27.76 2.27 5.04
N ALA A 33 27.75 3.57 4.71
CA ALA A 33 26.99 4.11 3.59
C ALA A 33 27.46 3.53 2.24
N GLU A 34 28.78 3.45 2.01
CA GLU A 34 29.33 2.88 0.77
C GLU A 34 29.01 1.39 0.63
N ASN A 35 29.00 0.64 1.73
CA ASN A 35 28.57 -0.76 1.70
C ASN A 35 27.13 -0.89 1.19
N PHE A 36 26.20 -0.13 1.76
CA PHE A 36 24.81 -0.19 1.35
C PHE A 36 24.61 0.29 -0.09
N ARG A 37 25.24 1.39 -0.50
CA ARG A 37 25.16 1.92 -1.87
C ARG A 37 25.66 0.90 -2.90
N ALA A 38 26.82 0.31 -2.66
CA ALA A 38 27.40 -0.70 -3.56
C ALA A 38 26.54 -1.98 -3.63
N LEU A 39 25.92 -2.38 -2.53
CA LEU A 39 24.95 -3.49 -2.51
C LEU A 39 23.64 -3.11 -3.20
N CYS A 40 23.25 -1.83 -3.28
CA CYS A 40 22.14 -1.39 -4.12
C CYS A 40 22.48 -1.43 -5.61
N THR A 41 23.72 -1.11 -6.01
CA THR A 41 24.13 -1.08 -7.43
C THR A 41 24.58 -2.45 -7.96
N GLY A 42 25.04 -3.35 -7.08
CA GLY A 42 25.61 -4.63 -7.47
C GLY A 42 27.00 -4.53 -8.11
N GLU A 43 27.65 -3.35 -8.07
CA GLU A 43 28.87 -3.07 -8.83
C GLU A 43 30.10 -3.88 -8.39
N LYS A 44 30.05 -4.48 -7.19
CA LYS A 44 31.14 -5.30 -6.65
C LYS A 44 31.11 -6.75 -7.14
N GLY A 45 30.14 -7.11 -7.98
CA GLY A 45 30.07 -8.41 -8.64
C GLY A 45 29.68 -9.54 -7.68
N VAL A 46 30.31 -10.70 -7.86
CA VAL A 46 30.02 -11.92 -7.08
C VAL A 46 31.08 -12.06 -5.99
N SER A 47 30.65 -12.35 -4.77
CA SER A 47 31.58 -12.57 -3.67
C SER A 47 32.41 -13.84 -3.88
N PRO A 48 33.74 -13.77 -3.65
CA PRO A 48 34.59 -14.95 -3.66
C PRO A 48 34.38 -15.86 -2.45
N ILE A 49 33.65 -15.41 -1.41
CA ILE A 49 33.45 -16.13 -0.15
C ILE A 49 32.17 -16.97 -0.21
N THR A 50 31.06 -16.32 -0.53
CA THR A 50 29.73 -16.94 -0.55
C THR A 50 29.34 -17.47 -1.94
N GLY A 51 29.99 -16.95 -3.00
CA GLY A 51 29.59 -17.22 -4.39
C GLY A 51 28.30 -16.55 -4.82
N VAL A 52 27.72 -15.65 -4.00
CA VAL A 52 26.49 -14.91 -4.36
C VAL A 52 26.79 -13.50 -4.87
N PRO A 53 25.93 -12.90 -5.71
CA PRO A 53 26.04 -11.49 -6.06
C PRO A 53 25.98 -10.59 -4.83
N LEU A 54 26.91 -9.64 -4.72
CA LEU A 54 26.88 -8.55 -3.74
C LEU A 54 25.84 -7.50 -4.16
N HIS A 55 24.55 -7.88 -4.12
CA HIS A 55 23.46 -7.08 -4.66
C HIS A 55 22.13 -7.36 -3.93
N TYR A 56 21.37 -6.31 -3.61
CA TYR A 56 20.07 -6.44 -2.96
C TYR A 56 18.93 -6.84 -3.90
N LYS A 57 19.11 -6.78 -5.22
CA LYS A 57 18.07 -7.18 -6.16
C LYS A 57 17.71 -8.66 -5.99
N GLY A 58 16.43 -8.93 -5.75
CA GLY A 58 15.89 -10.26 -5.46
C GLY A 58 15.95 -10.65 -3.97
N VAL A 59 16.53 -9.81 -3.11
CA VAL A 59 16.65 -10.09 -1.68
C VAL A 59 15.35 -9.81 -0.95
N ARG A 60 15.07 -10.62 0.07
CA ARG A 60 13.83 -10.57 0.85
C ARG A 60 13.96 -9.72 2.11
N PHE A 61 12.86 -9.11 2.51
CA PHE A 61 12.64 -8.75 3.90
C PHE A 61 12.20 -10.01 4.64
N HIS A 62 13.03 -10.51 5.54
CA HIS A 62 12.83 -11.81 6.19
C HIS A 62 12.24 -11.70 7.60
N ARG A 63 12.18 -10.49 8.17
CA ARG A 63 11.62 -10.26 9.51
C ARG A 63 10.89 -8.93 9.64
N MET A 64 9.70 -8.92 10.24
CA MET A 64 8.85 -7.73 10.38
C MET A 64 8.25 -7.65 11.77
N ILE A 65 8.69 -6.67 12.56
CA ILE A 65 8.20 -6.45 13.92
C ILE A 65 7.38 -5.17 13.92
N LYS A 66 6.05 -5.33 14.03
CA LYS A 66 5.10 -4.21 14.07
C LYS A 66 5.44 -3.23 15.18
N SER A 67 5.34 -1.95 14.86
CA SER A 67 5.70 -0.84 15.74
C SER A 67 7.15 -0.93 16.25
N SER A 68 8.06 -1.45 15.42
CA SER A 68 9.49 -1.48 15.70
C SER A 68 10.31 -1.27 14.43
N LYS A 69 10.43 -2.31 13.58
CA LYS A 69 11.34 -2.35 12.43
C LYS A 69 10.98 -3.45 11.43
N ILE A 70 11.46 -3.30 10.21
CA ILE A 70 11.50 -4.34 9.17
C ILE A 70 12.96 -4.63 8.84
N GLU A 71 13.32 -5.90 8.63
CA GLU A 71 14.70 -6.35 8.39
C GLU A 71 14.80 -7.09 7.06
N GLY A 72 15.88 -6.81 6.34
CA GLY A 72 16.22 -7.42 5.06
C GLY A 72 17.72 -7.42 4.83
N GLY A 73 18.13 -7.65 3.59
CA GLY A 73 19.55 -7.58 3.21
C GLY A 73 20.36 -8.84 3.50
N ASP A 74 19.74 -9.96 3.88
CA ASP A 74 20.41 -11.26 3.86
C ASP A 74 20.53 -11.74 2.40
N ILE A 75 21.67 -11.44 1.78
CA ILE A 75 21.90 -11.68 0.35
C ILE A 75 22.26 -13.14 0.02
N SER A 76 22.54 -13.99 1.02
CA SER A 76 22.99 -15.37 0.80
C SER A 76 22.07 -16.42 1.42
N GLY A 77 21.54 -16.19 2.62
CA GLY A 77 20.61 -17.09 3.30
C GLY A 77 19.14 -16.74 3.06
N GLY A 78 18.84 -15.45 2.90
CA GLY A 78 17.48 -14.94 2.74
C GLY A 78 16.56 -15.13 3.96
N ASP A 79 17.10 -15.57 5.10
CA ASP A 79 16.35 -15.94 6.31
C ASP A 79 16.90 -15.30 7.61
N GLY A 80 17.94 -14.48 7.47
CA GLY A 80 18.62 -13.78 8.55
C GLY A 80 19.89 -14.47 9.03
N THR A 81 20.23 -15.66 8.50
CA THR A 81 21.45 -16.39 8.90
C THR A 81 22.70 -16.03 8.09
N GLY A 82 22.52 -15.35 6.96
CA GLY A 82 23.58 -15.06 6.01
C GLY A 82 23.92 -13.57 5.87
N GLY A 83 24.38 -13.22 4.67
CA GLY A 83 24.87 -11.89 4.32
C GLY A 83 26.37 -11.74 4.46
N GLU A 84 26.92 -10.74 3.78
CA GLU A 84 28.30 -10.32 3.87
C GLU A 84 28.43 -8.87 3.37
N SER A 85 29.49 -8.18 3.76
CA SER A 85 29.76 -6.83 3.26
C SER A 85 30.59 -6.82 1.98
N ILE A 86 30.66 -5.67 1.33
CA ILE A 86 31.59 -5.46 0.21
C ILE A 86 33.07 -5.51 0.63
N TYR A 87 33.36 -5.54 1.93
CA TYR A 87 34.71 -5.56 2.49
C TYR A 87 35.15 -6.96 2.98
N GLY A 88 34.25 -7.94 2.93
CA GLY A 88 34.43 -9.28 3.51
C GLY A 88 33.23 -9.72 4.35
N PRO A 89 33.34 -10.82 5.13
CA PRO A 89 32.22 -11.40 5.86
C PRO A 89 31.54 -10.39 6.80
N THR A 90 32.34 -9.62 7.55
CA THR A 90 31.85 -8.55 8.42
C THR A 90 32.77 -7.34 8.41
N PHE A 91 32.28 -6.19 8.90
CA PHE A 91 33.07 -5.00 9.21
C PHE A 91 32.64 -4.33 10.52
N GLU A 92 33.51 -3.46 11.03
CA GLU A 92 33.40 -2.77 12.32
C GLU A 92 32.19 -1.82 12.43
N ASP A 93 31.76 -1.55 13.66
CA ASP A 93 30.79 -0.51 13.97
C ASP A 93 31.45 0.87 13.81
N GLU A 94 31.14 1.58 12.74
CA GLU A 94 31.84 2.82 12.38
C GLU A 94 31.69 3.94 13.42
N ASN A 95 30.47 4.18 13.91
CA ASN A 95 30.17 4.94 15.13
C ASN A 95 28.68 4.82 15.52
N PHE A 96 28.31 5.37 16.68
CA PHE A 96 26.94 5.43 17.17
C PHE A 96 26.47 6.87 17.48
N GLU A 97 26.97 7.85 16.73
CA GLU A 97 26.61 9.27 16.90
C GLU A 97 25.10 9.47 16.69
N LEU A 98 24.59 8.91 15.59
CA LEU A 98 23.19 8.96 15.22
C LEU A 98 22.35 7.98 16.04
N LYS A 99 21.10 8.38 16.30
CA LYS A 99 20.14 7.62 17.13
C LYS A 99 18.92 7.21 16.32
N HIS A 100 18.22 6.18 16.78
CA HIS A 100 16.98 5.68 16.20
C HIS A 100 15.78 6.53 16.64
N GLU A 101 15.87 7.83 16.40
CA GLU A 101 15.02 8.86 17.00
C GLU A 101 13.61 8.95 16.39
N ARG A 102 13.39 8.40 15.20
CA ARG A 102 12.12 8.50 14.46
C ARG A 102 11.89 7.28 13.56
N LYS A 103 10.72 7.23 12.91
CA LYS A 103 10.44 6.24 11.85
C LYS A 103 11.28 6.53 10.60
N GLY A 104 11.60 5.49 9.86
CA GLY A 104 12.36 5.56 8.61
C GLY A 104 13.86 5.66 8.80
N MET A 105 14.40 5.42 9.99
CA MET A 105 15.86 5.37 10.17
C MET A 105 16.38 4.05 9.59
N LEU A 106 17.43 4.14 8.79
CA LEU A 106 18.11 3.01 8.16
C LEU A 106 19.36 2.68 9.00
N SER A 107 19.47 1.42 9.43
CA SER A 107 20.48 0.98 10.39
C SER A 107 20.97 -0.44 10.09
N MET A 108 22.21 -0.76 10.46
CA MET A 108 22.76 -2.10 10.24
C MET A 108 22.14 -3.12 11.18
N VAL A 109 21.98 -4.37 10.72
CA VAL A 109 21.72 -5.52 11.59
C VAL A 109 23.06 -6.22 11.83
N ASN A 110 23.31 -6.65 13.07
CA ASN A 110 24.52 -7.33 13.48
C ASN A 110 24.21 -8.44 14.52
N SER A 111 25.20 -9.31 14.77
CA SER A 111 25.16 -10.41 15.76
C SER A 111 26.03 -10.10 16.99
N GLY A 112 26.24 -8.82 17.28
CA GLY A 112 27.19 -8.33 18.29
C GLY A 112 28.12 -7.25 17.73
N PRO A 113 28.98 -6.66 18.58
CA PRO A 113 29.90 -5.60 18.16
C PRO A 113 30.74 -6.01 16.94
N ASP A 114 30.92 -5.09 15.99
CA ASP A 114 31.79 -5.23 14.82
C ASP A 114 31.43 -6.40 13.88
N THR A 115 30.14 -6.76 13.82
CA THR A 115 29.64 -7.84 12.94
C THR A 115 28.69 -7.36 11.86
N ASN A 116 28.91 -6.15 11.33
CA ASN A 116 28.08 -5.60 10.24
C ASN A 116 28.35 -6.34 8.93
N GLY A 117 27.30 -6.81 8.25
CA GLY A 117 27.38 -7.49 6.95
C GLY A 117 26.61 -6.72 5.87
N SER A 118 25.66 -7.38 5.22
CA SER A 118 24.68 -6.78 4.30
C SER A 118 23.30 -6.57 4.92
N GLN A 119 23.01 -7.18 6.07
CA GLN A 119 21.69 -7.07 6.66
C GLN A 119 21.43 -5.67 7.22
N PHE A 120 20.23 -5.15 7.00
CA PHE A 120 19.82 -3.83 7.43
C PHE A 120 18.39 -3.85 7.95
N LEU A 121 18.05 -2.82 8.73
CA LEU A 121 16.72 -2.57 9.24
C LEU A 121 16.24 -1.17 8.86
N ILE A 122 14.92 -1.03 8.67
CA ILE A 122 14.25 0.26 8.59
C ILE A 122 13.29 0.37 9.77
N THR A 123 13.47 1.40 10.60
CA THR A 123 12.59 1.62 11.75
C THR A 123 11.19 2.06 11.31
N THR A 124 10.14 1.59 11.98
CA THR A 124 8.76 2.01 11.70
C THR A 124 8.19 2.94 12.76
N THR A 125 8.94 3.11 13.86
CA THR A 125 8.74 4.05 14.97
C THR A 125 10.10 4.41 15.60
N ARG A 126 10.11 5.25 16.62
CA ARG A 126 11.30 5.54 17.44
C ARG A 126 11.72 4.30 18.25
N THR A 127 12.97 3.89 18.17
CA THR A 127 13.48 2.62 18.73
C THR A 127 14.79 2.82 19.53
N PRO A 128 14.74 3.53 20.67
CA PRO A 128 15.94 3.92 21.41
C PRO A 128 16.69 2.72 22.04
N ASN A 129 16.04 1.57 22.15
CA ASN A 129 16.64 0.32 22.62
C ASN A 129 17.71 -0.25 21.67
N LEU A 130 17.77 0.27 20.43
CA LEU A 130 18.77 -0.05 19.41
C LEU A 130 19.99 0.90 19.45
N ASP A 131 19.89 2.02 20.18
CA ASP A 131 20.97 3.02 20.24
C ASP A 131 22.23 2.46 20.89
N GLY A 132 23.39 2.75 20.27
CA GLY A 132 24.69 2.26 20.73
C GLY A 132 24.95 0.78 20.45
N LYS A 133 24.05 0.11 19.71
CA LYS A 133 24.17 -1.30 19.32
C LYS A 133 24.18 -1.51 17.80
N TYR A 134 23.46 -0.65 17.07
CA TYR A 134 23.31 -0.74 15.63
C TYR A 134 23.67 0.61 15.00
N VAL A 135 24.52 0.58 13.97
CA VAL A 135 25.00 1.78 13.27
C VAL A 135 23.88 2.35 12.40
N VAL A 136 23.40 3.54 12.74
CA VAL A 136 22.46 4.29 11.90
C VAL A 136 23.24 4.96 10.77
N PHE A 137 22.85 4.69 9.52
CA PHE A 137 23.59 5.15 8.35
C PHE A 137 22.76 5.81 7.26
N GLY A 138 21.45 5.93 7.47
CA GLY A 138 20.60 6.68 6.55
C GLY A 138 19.20 6.89 7.08
N LYS A 139 18.33 7.40 6.20
CA LYS A 139 16.90 7.55 6.45
C LYS A 139 16.08 7.42 5.17
N VAL A 140 14.85 6.97 5.30
CA VAL A 140 13.84 7.02 4.24
C VAL A 140 13.44 8.49 4.00
N VAL A 141 13.52 8.92 2.74
CA VAL A 141 13.10 10.26 2.29
C VAL A 141 11.86 10.23 1.41
N LYS A 142 11.57 9.10 0.76
CA LYS A 142 10.31 8.84 0.02
C LYS A 142 9.88 7.39 0.22
N GLY A 143 8.58 7.11 0.14
CA GLY A 143 8.07 5.74 0.20
C GLY A 143 7.94 5.19 1.62
N MET A 144 7.81 6.06 2.63
CA MET A 144 7.52 5.62 4.00
C MET A 144 6.19 4.85 4.08
N GLY A 145 5.24 5.16 3.18
CA GLY A 145 4.01 4.39 3.06
C GLY A 145 4.24 2.96 2.54
N THR A 146 5.20 2.73 1.64
CA THR A 146 5.66 1.40 1.22
C THR A 146 6.25 0.63 2.40
N VAL A 147 7.10 1.28 3.21
CA VAL A 147 7.63 0.70 4.47
C VAL A 147 6.50 0.29 5.41
N LYS A 148 5.44 1.10 5.51
CA LYS A 148 4.24 0.76 6.30
C LYS A 148 3.45 -0.40 5.71
N SER A 149 3.34 -0.51 4.37
CA SER A 149 2.74 -1.68 3.73
C SER A 149 3.49 -2.95 4.10
N ILE A 150 4.83 -2.93 4.06
CA ILE A 150 5.68 -4.07 4.46
C ILE A 150 5.41 -4.43 5.94
N GLU A 151 5.46 -3.46 6.85
CA GLU A 151 5.19 -3.68 8.29
C GLU A 151 3.85 -4.36 8.57
N HIS A 152 2.83 -4.13 7.74
CA HIS A 152 1.48 -4.65 7.94
C HIS A 152 1.22 -6.00 7.25
N VAL A 153 2.20 -6.56 6.54
CA VAL A 153 2.13 -7.94 6.05
C VAL A 153 1.94 -8.88 7.24
N ALA A 154 1.08 -9.89 7.08
CA ALA A 154 0.88 -10.88 8.12
C ALA A 154 2.17 -11.69 8.32
N THR A 155 2.52 -11.97 9.57
CA THR A 155 3.71 -12.73 9.94
C THR A 155 3.34 -14.02 10.65
N ASP A 156 4.26 -14.99 10.66
CA ASP A 156 4.21 -16.15 11.55
C ASP A 156 4.71 -15.79 12.98
N ASP A 157 4.85 -16.81 13.82
CA ASP A 157 5.27 -16.66 15.22
C ASP A 157 6.74 -16.22 15.37
N ASP A 158 7.55 -16.34 14.31
CA ASP A 158 8.97 -15.94 14.27
C ASP A 158 9.17 -14.57 13.60
N ASP A 159 8.10 -13.76 13.48
CA ASP A 159 8.07 -12.47 12.79
C ASP A 159 8.35 -12.56 11.27
N ARG A 160 8.29 -13.74 10.65
CA ARG A 160 8.57 -13.91 9.21
C ARG A 160 7.31 -13.65 8.40
N PRO A 161 7.39 -12.93 7.27
CA PRO A 161 6.20 -12.61 6.49
C PRO A 161 5.58 -13.84 5.81
N VAL A 162 4.26 -13.95 5.85
CA VAL A 162 3.47 -14.99 5.19
C VAL A 162 3.47 -14.82 3.66
N LEU A 163 3.57 -13.58 3.19
CA LEU A 163 3.76 -13.26 1.78
C LEU A 163 5.19 -12.79 1.56
N ASP A 164 5.82 -13.29 0.50
CA ASP A 164 7.17 -12.85 0.14
C ASP A 164 7.22 -11.33 -0.09
N VAL A 165 8.13 -10.65 0.61
CA VAL A 165 8.42 -9.23 0.40
C VAL A 165 9.82 -9.13 -0.17
N VAL A 166 9.93 -8.68 -1.42
CA VAL A 166 11.15 -8.76 -2.23
C VAL A 166 11.56 -7.38 -2.72
N ILE A 167 12.86 -7.12 -2.74
CA ILE A 167 13.46 -5.97 -3.44
C ILE A 167 13.58 -6.37 -4.92
N GLU A 168 12.55 -6.07 -5.72
CA GLU A 168 12.50 -6.38 -7.16
C GLU A 168 13.59 -5.67 -7.96
N ASN A 169 13.95 -4.47 -7.54
CA ASN A 169 15.00 -3.68 -8.15
C ASN A 169 15.58 -2.68 -7.15
N CYS A 170 16.84 -2.31 -7.34
CA CYS A 170 17.50 -1.32 -6.50
C CYS A 170 18.61 -0.62 -7.26
N GLY A 171 19.08 0.50 -6.72
CA GLY A 171 20.19 1.23 -7.31
C GLY A 171 20.45 2.56 -6.62
N GLU A 172 21.45 3.26 -7.12
CA GLU A 172 21.77 4.63 -6.76
C GLU A 172 20.98 5.62 -7.61
N ILE A 173 20.52 6.72 -7.01
CA ILE A 173 19.92 7.87 -7.72
C ILE A 173 20.97 8.96 -7.77
N LYS A 174 21.41 9.34 -8.98
CA LYS A 174 22.45 10.35 -9.13
C LYS A 174 21.91 11.75 -8.85
N ASP A 175 22.82 12.68 -8.56
CA ASP A 175 22.47 14.08 -8.36
C ASP A 175 21.77 14.64 -9.61
N GLY A 176 20.54 15.14 -9.41
CA GLY A 176 19.71 15.71 -10.47
C GLY A 176 18.78 14.70 -11.17
N GLU A 177 18.91 13.41 -10.89
CA GLU A 177 17.95 12.41 -11.38
C GLU A 177 16.64 12.44 -10.58
N ASP A 178 15.55 12.11 -11.27
CA ASP A 178 14.24 11.94 -10.66
C ASP A 178 14.21 10.71 -9.74
N ASP A 179 13.47 10.82 -8.64
CA ASP A 179 13.36 9.73 -7.66
C ASP A 179 12.58 8.52 -8.22
N GLY A 180 11.89 8.69 -9.35
CA GLY A 180 11.05 7.68 -9.99
C GLY A 180 9.81 7.36 -9.17
N MET A 181 9.31 8.33 -8.40
CA MET A 181 8.07 8.20 -7.63
C MET A 181 6.83 8.38 -8.51
N GLY A 182 6.92 9.23 -9.53
CA GLY A 182 5.88 9.44 -10.54
C GLY A 182 5.94 8.39 -11.64
N ASN A 183 4.76 8.00 -12.17
CA ASN A 183 4.61 6.99 -13.21
C ASN A 183 5.35 5.66 -12.90
N PHE A 184 5.44 5.31 -11.61
CA PHE A 184 6.18 4.15 -11.13
C PHE A 184 5.72 2.84 -11.78
N PHE A 185 4.41 2.68 -11.96
CA PHE A 185 3.80 1.50 -12.60
C PHE A 185 3.77 1.57 -14.14
N LYS A 186 4.34 2.62 -14.76
CA LYS A 186 4.34 2.85 -16.21
C LYS A 186 2.93 2.86 -16.82
N ASP A 187 1.97 3.41 -16.08
CA ASP A 187 0.55 3.46 -16.43
C ASP A 187 0.05 4.88 -16.74
N GLY A 188 0.96 5.87 -16.77
CA GLY A 188 0.67 7.26 -17.08
C GLY A 188 0.29 8.12 -15.87
N ASP A 189 0.22 7.54 -14.67
CA ASP A 189 -0.08 8.29 -13.44
C ASP A 189 1.19 8.94 -12.87
N GLU A 190 1.37 10.23 -13.13
CA GLU A 190 2.59 10.98 -12.77
C GLU A 190 2.69 11.32 -11.27
N TYR A 191 1.65 11.08 -10.47
CA TYR A 191 1.67 11.42 -9.05
C TYR A 191 2.38 10.34 -8.22
N PRO A 192 3.11 10.67 -7.15
CA PRO A 192 3.58 9.68 -6.18
C PRO A 192 2.42 8.89 -5.54
N ASP A 193 2.65 7.64 -5.15
CA ASP A 193 1.61 6.81 -4.53
C ASP A 193 1.13 7.36 -3.18
N TRP A 194 1.98 8.10 -2.48
CA TRP A 194 1.68 8.78 -1.23
C TRP A 194 1.85 10.28 -1.40
N PRO A 195 0.84 11.10 -1.06
CA PRO A 195 0.90 12.55 -1.28
C PRO A 195 2.01 13.23 -0.47
N ALA A 196 2.42 12.65 0.65
CA ALA A 196 3.54 13.12 1.47
C ALA A 196 4.91 13.01 0.76
N ASP A 197 4.99 12.22 -0.31
CA ASP A 197 6.19 12.04 -1.13
C ASP A 197 6.30 13.09 -2.25
N LEU A 198 5.37 14.05 -2.36
CA LEU A 198 5.54 15.21 -3.24
C LEU A 198 6.63 16.14 -2.68
N ASP A 199 7.59 16.55 -3.52
CA ASP A 199 8.64 17.50 -3.10
C ASP A 199 8.08 18.87 -2.71
N ASN A 200 7.11 19.35 -3.47
CA ASN A 200 6.44 20.63 -3.23
C ASN A 200 4.93 20.46 -3.48
N GLY A 201 4.19 20.03 -2.45
CA GLY A 201 2.73 19.96 -2.51
C GLY A 201 2.12 21.35 -2.67
N PRO A 202 1.33 21.63 -3.73
CA PRO A 202 0.77 22.97 -3.93
C PRO A 202 -0.17 23.40 -2.81
N SER A 203 -0.31 24.70 -2.57
CA SER A 203 -1.26 25.24 -1.60
C SER A 203 -2.69 25.25 -2.15
N GLN A 204 -2.84 25.39 -3.47
CA GLN A 204 -4.13 25.54 -4.12
C GLN A 204 -4.93 24.24 -4.08
N LEU A 205 -6.13 24.28 -3.48
CA LEU A 205 -7.06 23.16 -3.44
C LEU A 205 -7.37 22.60 -4.83
N SER A 206 -7.51 23.46 -5.85
CA SER A 206 -7.80 23.07 -7.22
C SER A 206 -6.81 22.05 -7.78
N TRP A 207 -5.51 22.25 -7.54
CA TRP A 207 -4.48 21.33 -8.00
C TRP A 207 -4.65 19.92 -7.39
N TRP A 208 -5.01 19.84 -6.11
CA TRP A 208 -5.24 18.56 -5.44
C TRP A 208 -6.50 17.88 -5.96
N LEU A 209 -7.56 18.64 -6.23
CA LEU A 209 -8.78 18.12 -6.84
C LEU A 209 -8.53 17.59 -8.26
N ASP A 210 -7.69 18.27 -9.04
CA ASP A 210 -7.27 17.84 -10.37
C ASP A 210 -6.44 16.55 -10.29
N ALA A 211 -5.51 16.46 -9.32
CA ALA A 211 -4.75 15.24 -9.06
C ALA A 211 -5.67 14.06 -8.69
N VAL A 212 -6.64 14.28 -7.79
CA VAL A 212 -7.65 13.27 -7.44
C VAL A 212 -8.42 12.80 -8.68
N ASP A 213 -8.85 13.71 -9.55
CA ASP A 213 -9.57 13.35 -10.77
C ASP A 213 -8.72 12.59 -11.77
N SER A 214 -7.46 12.98 -11.93
CA SER A 214 -6.49 12.29 -12.79
C SER A 214 -6.27 10.85 -12.30
N ILE A 215 -5.96 10.67 -11.01
CA ILE A 215 -5.75 9.36 -10.39
C ILE A 215 -7.02 8.49 -10.48
N ARG A 216 -8.19 9.07 -10.17
CA ARG A 216 -9.48 8.37 -10.31
C ARG A 216 -9.74 7.94 -11.76
N THR A 217 -9.35 8.77 -12.73
CA THR A 217 -9.50 8.45 -14.16
C THR A 217 -8.60 7.30 -14.57
N SER A 218 -7.34 7.28 -14.13
CA SER A 218 -6.45 6.13 -14.28
C SER A 218 -7.06 4.84 -13.69
N GLY A 219 -7.68 4.93 -12.50
CA GLY A 219 -8.43 3.83 -11.91
C GLY A 219 -9.61 3.34 -12.76
N ASN A 220 -10.35 4.25 -13.40
CA ASN A 220 -11.43 3.89 -14.31
C ASN A 220 -10.89 3.18 -15.57
N GLU A 221 -9.73 3.58 -16.08
CA GLU A 221 -9.09 2.95 -17.23
C GLU A 221 -8.62 1.53 -16.91
N ALA A 222 -7.98 1.34 -15.75
CA ALA A 222 -7.64 0.00 -15.24
C ALA A 222 -8.89 -0.88 -15.10
N PHE A 223 -9.98 -0.33 -14.56
CA PHE A 223 -11.26 -1.05 -14.43
C PHE A 223 -11.82 -1.49 -15.78
N LYS A 224 -11.77 -0.62 -16.80
CA LYS A 224 -12.20 -0.97 -18.17
C LYS A 224 -11.37 -2.09 -18.78
N LYS A 225 -10.07 -2.14 -18.45
CA LYS A 225 -9.15 -3.22 -18.83
C LYS A 225 -9.33 -4.49 -18.00
N GLN A 226 -10.30 -4.52 -17.07
CA GLN A 226 -10.55 -5.60 -16.11
C GLN A 226 -9.38 -5.86 -15.12
N ASP A 227 -8.44 -4.91 -15.01
CA ASP A 227 -7.42 -4.93 -13.96
C ASP A 227 -8.01 -4.29 -12.70
N TYR A 228 -8.82 -5.09 -12.00
CA TYR A 228 -9.54 -4.64 -10.80
C TYR A 228 -8.60 -4.37 -9.62
N LYS A 229 -7.43 -5.01 -9.57
CA LYS A 229 -6.42 -4.79 -8.52
C LYS A 229 -5.77 -3.42 -8.70
N MET A 230 -5.31 -3.10 -9.91
CA MET A 230 -4.76 -1.78 -10.20
C MET A 230 -5.83 -0.68 -10.07
N ALA A 231 -7.05 -0.93 -10.54
CA ALA A 231 -8.16 0.02 -10.35
C ALA A 231 -8.39 0.34 -8.87
N LEU A 232 -8.44 -0.69 -8.01
CA LEU A 232 -8.58 -0.52 -6.57
C LEU A 232 -7.39 0.23 -5.96
N ARG A 233 -6.15 -0.04 -6.41
CA ARG A 233 -4.95 0.70 -6.00
C ARG A 233 -5.09 2.19 -6.29
N LYS A 234 -5.50 2.56 -7.51
CA LYS A 234 -5.71 3.94 -7.92
C LYS A 234 -6.83 4.61 -7.14
N TYR A 235 -7.95 3.94 -6.88
CA TYR A 235 -9.00 4.52 -6.05
C TYR A 235 -8.55 4.77 -4.61
N LYS A 236 -7.82 3.84 -3.98
CA LYS A 236 -7.22 4.06 -2.66
C LYS A 236 -6.25 5.23 -2.66
N LYS A 237 -5.42 5.36 -3.70
CA LYS A 237 -4.53 6.50 -3.89
C LYS A 237 -5.32 7.81 -4.03
N ALA A 238 -6.39 7.84 -4.81
CA ALA A 238 -7.24 9.01 -4.97
C ALA A 238 -7.88 9.43 -3.63
N VAL A 239 -8.27 8.47 -2.77
CA VAL A 239 -8.73 8.78 -1.40
C VAL A 239 -7.61 9.43 -0.58
N ARG A 240 -6.37 8.90 -0.61
CA ARG A 240 -5.24 9.52 0.10
C ARG A 240 -5.01 10.97 -0.30
N TYR A 241 -5.11 11.28 -1.60
CA TYR A 241 -4.99 12.66 -2.09
C TYR A 241 -6.20 13.52 -1.69
N LEU A 242 -7.40 12.94 -1.68
CA LEU A 242 -8.61 13.62 -1.25
C LEU A 242 -8.61 13.94 0.25
N ASP A 243 -8.00 13.09 1.08
CA ASP A 243 -7.85 13.36 2.51
C ASP A 243 -7.00 14.61 2.75
N VAL A 244 -5.95 14.83 1.94
CA VAL A 244 -5.14 16.06 2.00
C VAL A 244 -5.94 17.30 1.58
N CYS A 245 -6.97 17.15 0.72
CA CYS A 245 -7.86 18.26 0.38
C CYS A 245 -8.63 18.77 1.61
N TRP A 246 -9.03 17.87 2.53
CA TRP A 246 -9.75 18.26 3.75
C TRP A 246 -8.88 19.04 4.74
N ASP A 247 -7.55 18.87 4.67
CA ASP A 247 -6.60 19.58 5.52
C ASP A 247 -6.23 20.97 4.97
N LYS A 248 -6.78 21.39 3.81
CA LYS A 248 -6.49 22.71 3.24
C LYS A 248 -7.26 23.80 3.98
N GLU A 249 -6.59 24.94 4.16
CA GLU A 249 -7.23 26.13 4.72
C GLU A 249 -8.12 26.82 3.68
N GLY A 250 -9.20 27.46 4.14
CA GLY A 250 -10.04 28.30 3.29
C GLY A 250 -10.96 27.55 2.32
N ILE A 251 -11.32 26.29 2.63
CA ILE A 251 -12.31 25.53 1.86
C ILE A 251 -13.68 26.22 2.05
N ASP A 252 -14.27 26.67 0.95
CA ASP A 252 -15.61 27.22 0.91
C ASP A 252 -16.67 26.11 0.84
N GLU A 253 -17.95 26.50 0.83
CA GLU A 253 -19.07 25.56 0.78
C GLU A 253 -19.05 24.73 -0.52
N ASP A 254 -18.76 25.36 -1.65
CA ASP A 254 -18.64 24.70 -2.96
C ASP A 254 -17.50 23.67 -2.99
N GLY A 255 -16.35 24.01 -2.40
CA GLY A 255 -15.21 23.12 -2.22
C GLY A 255 -15.58 21.90 -1.37
N THR A 256 -16.27 22.12 -0.26
CA THR A 256 -16.75 21.04 0.64
C THR A 256 -17.68 20.07 -0.10
N ILE A 257 -18.66 20.60 -0.84
CA ILE A 257 -19.59 19.80 -1.65
C ILE A 257 -18.83 19.03 -2.74
N SER A 258 -17.88 19.67 -3.41
CA SER A 258 -17.04 19.06 -4.45
C SER A 258 -16.23 17.87 -3.91
N ILE A 259 -15.57 18.05 -2.76
CA ILE A 259 -14.78 17.01 -2.10
C ILE A 259 -15.69 15.84 -1.69
N GLY A 260 -16.83 16.09 -1.06
CA GLY A 260 -17.81 15.05 -0.67
C GLY A 260 -18.33 14.26 -1.87
N LYS A 261 -18.68 14.94 -2.97
CA LYS A 261 -19.12 14.28 -4.22
C LYS A 261 -18.03 13.39 -4.82
N LYS A 262 -16.78 13.86 -4.85
CA LYS A 262 -15.64 13.05 -5.32
C LYS A 262 -15.41 11.84 -4.42
N LYS A 263 -15.47 12.02 -3.09
CA LYS A 263 -15.36 10.94 -2.10
C LYS A 263 -16.39 9.85 -2.39
N ALA A 264 -17.66 10.22 -2.50
CA ALA A 264 -18.75 9.30 -2.80
C ALA A 264 -18.50 8.53 -4.10
N GLN A 265 -18.06 9.20 -5.17
CA GLN A 265 -17.76 8.56 -6.45
C GLN A 265 -16.60 7.55 -6.35
N ILE A 266 -15.51 7.91 -5.68
CA ILE A 266 -14.32 7.06 -5.53
C ILE A 266 -14.66 5.81 -4.72
N PHE A 267 -15.32 5.96 -3.57
CA PHE A 267 -15.73 4.81 -2.76
C PHE A 267 -16.74 3.91 -3.47
N THR A 268 -17.69 4.52 -4.20
CA THR A 268 -18.59 3.75 -5.05
C THR A 268 -17.76 2.89 -6.01
N ASN A 269 -16.81 3.46 -6.75
CA ASN A 269 -15.97 2.73 -7.70
C ASN A 269 -15.05 1.67 -7.06
N SER A 270 -14.51 1.97 -5.88
CA SER A 270 -13.75 1.02 -5.06
C SER A 270 -14.61 -0.20 -4.71
N ALA A 271 -15.85 0.01 -4.26
CA ALA A 271 -16.80 -1.07 -3.95
C ALA A 271 -17.06 -1.98 -5.17
N ALA A 272 -17.16 -1.41 -6.37
CA ALA A 272 -17.31 -2.19 -7.59
C ALA A 272 -16.11 -3.10 -7.86
N CYS A 273 -14.89 -2.63 -7.61
CA CYS A 273 -13.68 -3.44 -7.73
C CYS A 273 -13.68 -4.57 -6.71
N LYS A 274 -14.00 -4.27 -5.45
CA LYS A 274 -14.05 -5.27 -4.37
C LYS A 274 -15.08 -6.37 -4.65
N LEU A 275 -16.26 -6.03 -5.17
CA LEU A 275 -17.24 -7.02 -5.63
C LEU A 275 -16.68 -7.93 -6.73
N LYS A 276 -15.95 -7.37 -7.70
CA LYS A 276 -15.30 -8.14 -8.77
C LYS A 276 -14.15 -9.01 -8.28
N LEU A 277 -13.49 -8.61 -7.19
CA LEU A 277 -12.42 -9.34 -6.53
C LEU A 277 -12.93 -10.35 -5.48
N GLY A 278 -14.25 -10.49 -5.31
CA GLY A 278 -14.83 -11.44 -4.35
C GLY A 278 -14.79 -10.98 -2.88
N ASP A 279 -14.66 -9.67 -2.63
CA ASP A 279 -14.70 -9.06 -1.29
C ASP A 279 -15.99 -8.23 -1.08
N PRO A 280 -17.16 -8.89 -0.89
CA PRO A 280 -18.42 -8.18 -0.67
C PRO A 280 -18.46 -7.44 0.67
N LYS A 281 -17.75 -7.92 1.71
CA LYS A 281 -17.70 -7.25 3.01
C LYS A 281 -16.95 -5.92 2.93
N GLY A 282 -15.77 -5.91 2.30
CA GLY A 282 -15.04 -4.68 2.06
C GLY A 282 -15.77 -3.73 1.12
N ALA A 283 -16.59 -4.24 0.19
CA ALA A 283 -17.45 -3.41 -0.65
C ALA A 283 -18.53 -2.70 0.17
N LEU A 284 -19.17 -3.38 1.13
CA LEU A 284 -20.15 -2.76 2.02
C LEU A 284 -19.57 -1.60 2.84
N ILE A 285 -18.34 -1.75 3.35
CA ILE A 285 -17.64 -0.68 4.06
C ILE A 285 -17.45 0.54 3.16
N ASP A 286 -16.99 0.35 1.92
CA ASP A 286 -16.83 1.46 0.97
C ASP A 286 -18.17 2.13 0.65
N ILE A 287 -19.24 1.33 0.52
CA ILE A 287 -20.59 1.85 0.24
C ILE A 287 -21.12 2.71 1.39
N GLU A 288 -20.85 2.32 2.64
CA GLU A 288 -21.19 3.12 3.81
C GLU A 288 -20.53 4.51 3.73
N PHE A 289 -19.23 4.55 3.42
CA PHE A 289 -18.53 5.82 3.19
C PHE A 289 -19.11 6.60 2.00
N ALA A 290 -19.56 5.93 0.95
CA ALA A 290 -20.14 6.56 -0.23
C ALA A 290 -21.53 7.18 -0.02
N LEU A 291 -22.25 6.74 1.02
CA LEU A 291 -23.60 7.20 1.35
C LEU A 291 -23.63 8.22 2.50
N ARG A 292 -22.50 8.42 3.21
CA ARG A 292 -22.42 9.28 4.40
C ARG A 292 -22.85 10.74 4.14
N ASP A 293 -22.48 11.29 2.99
CA ASP A 293 -22.73 12.70 2.64
C ASP A 293 -24.01 12.88 1.80
N GLY A 294 -24.79 11.80 1.59
CA GLY A 294 -26.08 11.87 0.90
C GLY A 294 -26.56 10.51 0.37
N GLU A 295 -27.83 10.18 0.65
CA GLU A 295 -28.45 8.92 0.20
C GLU A 295 -28.82 8.91 -1.30
N ASN A 296 -28.64 10.02 -2.02
CA ASN A 296 -29.01 10.14 -3.44
C ASN A 296 -27.99 9.49 -4.41
N ASN A 297 -27.28 8.45 -3.97
CA ASN A 297 -26.29 7.73 -4.78
C ASN A 297 -26.83 6.37 -5.22
N VAL A 298 -27.52 6.37 -6.37
CA VAL A 298 -28.12 5.17 -6.98
C VAL A 298 -27.12 4.02 -7.12
N LYS A 299 -25.89 4.34 -7.57
CA LYS A 299 -24.85 3.33 -7.81
C LYS A 299 -24.36 2.68 -6.52
N ALA A 300 -24.29 3.44 -5.42
CA ALA A 300 -23.93 2.91 -4.12
C ALA A 300 -25.00 1.93 -3.60
N TRP A 301 -26.28 2.31 -3.62
CA TRP A 301 -27.38 1.42 -3.25
C TRP A 301 -27.44 0.16 -4.11
N PHE A 302 -27.27 0.31 -5.43
CA PHE A 302 -27.22 -0.83 -6.34
C PHE A 302 -26.07 -1.79 -6.01
N ARG A 303 -24.86 -1.27 -5.77
CA ARG A 303 -23.70 -2.08 -5.37
C ARG A 303 -23.90 -2.71 -3.99
N GLN A 304 -24.63 -2.06 -3.08
CA GLN A 304 -24.97 -2.61 -1.77
C GLN A 304 -25.85 -3.84 -1.89
N GLY A 305 -26.88 -3.76 -2.74
CA GLY A 305 -27.73 -4.90 -3.04
C GLY A 305 -26.93 -6.07 -3.61
N GLN A 306 -26.00 -5.80 -4.54
CA GLN A 306 -25.10 -6.83 -5.09
C GLN A 306 -24.19 -7.45 -4.01
N ALA A 307 -23.66 -6.64 -3.08
CA ALA A 307 -22.85 -7.13 -1.99
C ALA A 307 -23.64 -8.03 -1.03
N TYR A 308 -24.85 -7.63 -0.65
CA TYR A 308 -25.74 -8.44 0.19
C TYR A 308 -26.17 -9.74 -0.50
N MET A 309 -26.44 -9.72 -1.81
CA MET A 309 -26.68 -10.93 -2.58
C MET A 309 -25.49 -11.90 -2.50
N ALA A 310 -24.27 -11.40 -2.67
CA ALA A 310 -23.05 -12.20 -2.56
C ALA A 310 -22.82 -12.78 -1.15
N LEU A 311 -23.35 -12.11 -0.11
CA LEU A 311 -23.33 -12.56 1.29
C LEU A 311 -24.53 -13.44 1.67
N ASN A 312 -25.44 -13.72 0.74
CA ASN A 312 -26.70 -14.43 0.99
C ASN A 312 -27.63 -13.71 2.00
N GLU A 313 -27.47 -12.39 2.16
CA GLU A 313 -28.33 -11.52 2.97
C GLU A 313 -29.45 -10.92 2.11
N VAL A 314 -30.30 -11.78 1.56
CA VAL A 314 -31.21 -11.42 0.45
C VAL A 314 -32.24 -10.37 0.85
N ASP A 315 -32.71 -10.35 2.10
CA ASP A 315 -33.67 -9.34 2.57
C ASP A 315 -33.05 -7.94 2.55
N ASN A 316 -31.82 -7.80 3.05
CA ASN A 316 -31.06 -6.55 2.97
C ASN A 316 -30.81 -6.14 1.51
N ALA A 317 -30.55 -7.10 0.62
CA ALA A 317 -30.38 -6.83 -0.80
C ALA A 317 -31.64 -6.23 -1.44
N VAL A 318 -32.81 -6.78 -1.13
CA VAL A 318 -34.11 -6.27 -1.64
C VAL A 318 -34.30 -4.82 -1.22
N ASP A 319 -34.02 -4.48 0.04
CA ASP A 319 -34.19 -3.12 0.54
C ASP A 319 -33.23 -2.12 -0.12
N SER A 320 -31.96 -2.51 -0.30
CA SER A 320 -30.99 -1.69 -1.06
C SER A 320 -31.43 -1.49 -2.52
N PHE A 321 -31.91 -2.53 -3.21
CA PHE A 321 -32.39 -2.41 -4.59
C PHE A 321 -33.67 -1.57 -4.72
N LYS A 322 -34.57 -1.62 -3.73
CA LYS A 322 -35.75 -0.74 -3.68
C LYS A 322 -35.33 0.73 -3.58
N LYS A 323 -34.40 1.07 -2.68
CA LYS A 323 -33.86 2.44 -2.58
C LYS A 323 -33.23 2.89 -3.90
N ALA A 324 -32.44 2.03 -4.55
CA ALA A 324 -31.88 2.33 -5.86
C ALA A 324 -32.98 2.56 -6.92
N LYS A 325 -34.06 1.77 -6.87
CA LYS A 325 -35.21 1.87 -7.80
C LYS A 325 -36.05 3.11 -7.59
N GLU A 326 -36.22 3.55 -6.34
CA GLU A 326 -36.92 4.80 -6.00
C GLU A 326 -36.20 6.01 -6.60
N LEU A 327 -34.87 6.01 -6.53
CA LEU A 327 -34.04 7.07 -7.09
C LEU A 327 -33.95 7.01 -8.62
N GLU A 328 -33.94 5.82 -9.23
CA GLU A 328 -33.91 5.65 -10.69
C GLU A 328 -34.96 4.64 -11.21
N PRO A 329 -36.25 5.04 -11.30
CA PRO A 329 -37.35 4.12 -11.60
C PRO A 329 -37.36 3.54 -13.01
N LYS A 330 -36.53 4.06 -13.92
CA LYS A 330 -36.49 3.62 -15.33
C LYS A 330 -35.32 2.68 -15.62
N ASP A 331 -34.40 2.45 -14.68
CA ASP A 331 -33.26 1.58 -14.91
C ASP A 331 -33.68 0.09 -14.95
N ALA A 332 -33.40 -0.56 -16.08
CA ALA A 332 -33.75 -1.95 -16.32
C ALA A 332 -32.84 -2.93 -15.55
N GLY A 333 -31.59 -2.56 -15.27
CA GLY A 333 -30.64 -3.34 -14.48
C GLY A 333 -31.07 -3.47 -13.02
N ILE A 334 -31.44 -2.34 -12.38
CA ILE A 334 -31.98 -2.31 -11.02
C ILE A 334 -33.24 -3.16 -10.92
N THR A 335 -34.14 -3.02 -11.90
CA THR A 335 -35.39 -3.80 -11.94
C THR A 335 -35.12 -5.30 -11.97
N ARG A 336 -34.17 -5.73 -12.80
CA ARG A 336 -33.82 -7.14 -12.97
C ARG A 336 -33.25 -7.74 -11.69
N GLU A 337 -32.30 -7.04 -11.07
CA GLU A 337 -31.65 -7.50 -9.83
C GLU A 337 -32.64 -7.52 -8.65
N LEU A 338 -33.51 -6.50 -8.54
CA LEU A 338 -34.59 -6.48 -7.54
C LEU A 338 -35.52 -7.68 -7.69
N GLN A 339 -35.97 -7.96 -8.93
CA GLN A 339 -36.83 -9.11 -9.20
C GLN A 339 -36.13 -10.44 -8.90
N ALA A 340 -34.84 -10.56 -9.20
CA ALA A 340 -34.06 -11.75 -8.87
C ALA A 340 -34.00 -11.97 -7.36
N ALA A 341 -33.69 -10.93 -6.58
CA ALA A 341 -33.66 -11.01 -5.11
C ALA A 341 -35.04 -11.35 -4.52
N GLN A 342 -36.12 -10.73 -5.03
CA GLN A 342 -37.49 -11.01 -4.59
C GLN A 342 -37.93 -12.45 -4.87
N ARG A 343 -37.51 -13.04 -6.00
CA ARG A 343 -37.78 -14.46 -6.29
C ARG A 343 -37.13 -15.37 -5.26
N VAL A 344 -35.88 -15.12 -4.90
CA VAL A 344 -35.18 -15.90 -3.86
C VAL A 344 -35.89 -15.83 -2.51
N VAL A 345 -36.35 -14.65 -2.10
CA VAL A 345 -37.16 -14.49 -0.88
C VAL A 345 -38.46 -15.29 -0.97
N THR A 346 -39.14 -15.23 -2.12
CA THR A 346 -40.42 -15.92 -2.33
C THR A 346 -40.25 -17.44 -2.27
N GLU A 347 -39.26 -17.99 -2.96
CA GLU A 347 -38.93 -19.41 -2.93
C GLU A 347 -38.56 -19.90 -1.51
N ARG A 348 -37.82 -19.09 -0.75
CA ARG A 348 -37.50 -19.38 0.66
C ARG A 348 -38.77 -19.49 1.51
N LEU A 349 -39.71 -18.55 1.35
CA LEU A 349 -40.98 -18.56 2.07
C LEU A 349 -41.87 -19.73 1.67
N GLU A 350 -41.91 -20.11 0.38
CA GLU A 350 -42.64 -21.29 -0.09
C GLU A 350 -42.08 -22.59 0.50
N LYS A 351 -40.76 -22.75 0.56
CA LYS A 351 -40.11 -23.90 1.21
C LYS A 351 -40.44 -23.98 2.70
N LEU A 352 -40.41 -22.84 3.41
CA LEU A 352 -40.78 -22.77 4.82
C LEU A 352 -42.25 -23.14 5.05
N LYS A 353 -43.17 -22.63 4.22
CA LYS A 353 -44.60 -23.01 4.28
C LYS A 353 -44.78 -24.51 4.05
N ALA A 354 -44.15 -25.06 3.02
CA ALA A 354 -44.23 -26.48 2.72
C ALA A 354 -43.66 -27.37 3.83
N ALA A 355 -42.60 -26.93 4.51
CA ALA A 355 -42.04 -27.63 5.66
C ALA A 355 -42.99 -27.56 6.87
N TYR A 356 -43.56 -26.38 7.17
CA TYR A 356 -44.49 -26.19 8.27
C TYR A 356 -45.76 -27.04 8.09
N SER A 357 -46.34 -27.07 6.89
CA SER A 357 -47.50 -27.92 6.57
C SER A 357 -47.23 -29.42 6.74
N LYS A 358 -45.97 -29.87 6.65
CA LYS A 358 -45.59 -31.28 6.89
C LYS A 358 -45.41 -31.63 8.37
N CYS A 359 -45.10 -30.65 9.21
CA CYS A 359 -44.93 -30.85 10.66
C CYS A 359 -46.25 -30.84 11.42
N PHE A 360 -47.32 -30.29 10.83
CA PHE A 360 -48.66 -30.21 11.43
C PHE A 360 -49.72 -30.72 10.43
N PRO A 361 -49.80 -32.05 10.19
CA PRO A 361 -50.75 -32.65 9.26
C PRO A 361 -52.21 -32.53 9.70
#